data_AF-A0A8C5J2V4-F1
#
_entry.id   AF-A0A8C5J2V4-F1
#
_cell.length_a   1.000
_cell.length_b   1.000
_cell.length_c   1.000
_cell.angle_alpha   90.00
_cell.angle_beta   90.00
_cell.angle_gamma   90.00
#
_symmetry.space_group_name_H-M   'P 1'
#
loop_
_entity.id
_entity.type
_entity.pdbx_description
1 polymer ?
#
loop_
_entity_poly.entity_id
_entity_poly.type
_entity_poly.pdbx_seq_one_letter_code
_entity_poly.pdbx_strand_id
1 'polypeptide(L)'
;MSQRKRSKGLGGSQFSTQMTDGEDDSIPTQVKRQSQDQVNQKVSELVQFLLVKDQKKIPIKRADMLKNIIREYKNVYSEIVKRADRTLQEVFGLQLVEMDTKRHIYILINNLPHAEGQHLYRGKEKEKNGLLFVILSFIFMKGNSVKDSALWEFLRLLRVYPG
;
A
#
# COMPACT_ATOMS: atom_id res chain seq x y z
N MET A 1 81.88 -34.37 17.59
CA MET A 1 81.93 -35.27 18.76
C MET A 1 80.78 -34.88 19.69
N SER A 2 79.63 -35.53 19.58
CA SER A 2 79.27 -36.71 20.39
C SER A 2 79.32 -36.44 21.89
N GLN A 3 78.18 -36.10 22.47
CA GLN A 3 77.86 -36.39 23.86
C GLN A 3 76.47 -37.04 23.91
N ARG A 4 76.37 -38.03 24.78
CA ARG A 4 75.48 -39.19 24.70
C ARG A 4 74.77 -39.30 26.06
N LYS A 5 73.45 -39.49 26.03
CA LYS A 5 72.64 -40.35 26.94
C LYS A 5 72.43 -40.01 28.43
N ARG A 6 71.18 -40.34 28.83
CA ARG A 6 70.59 -40.69 30.16
C ARG A 6 70.15 -39.50 31.02
N SER A 7 69.01 -39.51 31.73
CA SER A 7 68.06 -40.57 32.11
C SER A 7 66.74 -39.99 32.68
N LYS A 8 65.66 -40.76 32.51
CA LYS A 8 64.43 -40.95 33.33
C LYS A 8 64.09 -39.96 34.47
N GLY A 9 62.81 -39.56 34.49
CA GLY A 9 62.06 -39.19 35.69
C GLY A 9 60.58 -38.95 35.39
N LEU A 10 59.70 -39.84 35.87
CA LEU A 10 58.25 -39.60 35.95
C LEU A 10 57.94 -38.70 37.15
N GLY A 11 56.87 -37.88 37.05
CA GLY A 11 56.14 -37.45 38.24
C GLY A 11 55.57 -36.03 38.21
N GLY A 12 54.30 -35.91 37.80
CA GLY A 12 53.22 -35.30 38.59
C GLY A 12 53.17 -33.79 38.85
N SER A 13 52.00 -33.23 38.53
CA SER A 13 51.27 -32.17 39.25
C SER A 13 51.29 -30.74 38.69
N GLN A 14 50.22 -30.46 37.94
CA GLN A 14 49.31 -29.31 37.96
C GLN A 14 49.80 -27.86 38.10
N PHE A 15 49.26 -27.06 37.16
CA PHE A 15 48.84 -25.66 37.24
C PHE A 15 49.91 -24.57 37.08
N SER A 16 49.96 -23.99 35.88
CA SER A 16 50.22 -22.57 35.67
C SER A 16 49.69 -22.09 34.31
N THR A 17 48.83 -21.09 34.42
CA THR A 17 48.21 -20.20 33.43
C THR A 17 49.20 -19.57 32.45
N GLN A 18 48.88 -19.53 31.13
CA GLN A 18 48.91 -18.28 30.35
C GLN A 18 48.40 -18.36 28.89
N MET A 19 47.57 -17.35 28.54
CA MET A 19 47.22 -16.76 27.23
C MET A 19 46.43 -17.65 26.24
N THR A 20 45.44 -17.20 25.46
CA THR A 20 45.21 -15.94 24.73
C THR A 20 43.72 -15.79 24.35
N ASP A 21 43.24 -14.54 24.36
CA ASP A 21 42.13 -13.91 23.62
C ASP A 21 41.06 -14.76 22.91
N GLY A 22 39.81 -14.41 23.21
CA GLY A 22 38.63 -14.83 22.46
C GLY A 22 37.35 -14.19 23.01
N GLU A 23 37.25 -12.85 22.93
CA GLU A 23 35.97 -12.15 23.02
C GLU A 23 35.10 -12.54 21.81
N ASP A 24 34.13 -13.43 22.00
CA ASP A 24 33.06 -13.70 21.04
C ASP A 24 31.91 -12.73 21.31
N ASP A 25 31.94 -11.63 20.56
CA ASP A 25 31.01 -10.52 20.59
C ASP A 25 29.62 -10.97 20.09
N SER A 26 28.79 -11.40 21.04
CA SER A 26 27.43 -11.88 20.83
C SER A 26 26.44 -10.74 20.55
N ILE A 27 26.66 -9.91 19.53
CA ILE A 27 25.70 -8.85 19.13
C ILE A 27 25.59 -8.69 17.59
N PRO A 28 24.87 -9.57 16.86
CA PRO A 28 24.28 -9.16 15.57
C PRO A 28 22.75 -9.31 15.49
N THR A 29 22.11 -10.05 16.40
CA THR A 29 20.74 -10.54 16.18
C THR A 29 19.64 -9.55 16.60
N GLN A 30 19.88 -8.68 17.58
CA GLN A 30 18.84 -7.77 18.09
C GLN A 30 18.68 -6.50 17.25
N VAL A 31 19.79 -5.90 16.79
CA VAL A 31 19.78 -4.66 15.99
C VAL A 31 19.11 -4.87 14.63
N LYS A 32 19.31 -6.05 14.02
CA LYS A 32 18.70 -6.40 12.73
C LYS A 32 17.18 -6.60 12.82
N ARG A 33 16.67 -7.13 13.93
CA ARG A 33 15.23 -7.28 14.20
C ARG A 33 14.54 -5.92 14.38
N GLN A 34 15.14 -5.04 15.18
CA GLN A 34 14.62 -3.67 15.37
C GLN A 34 14.53 -2.88 14.06
N SER A 35 15.47 -3.07 13.13
CA SER A 35 15.42 -2.44 11.81
C SER A 35 14.30 -3.01 10.93
N GLN A 36 14.09 -4.33 10.97
CA GLN A 36 13.04 -5.00 10.20
C GLN A 36 11.63 -4.64 10.68
N ASP A 37 11.43 -4.52 12.00
CA ASP A 37 10.14 -4.13 12.57
C ASP A 37 9.77 -2.69 12.20
N GLN A 38 10.75 -1.78 12.15
CA GLN A 38 10.55 -0.42 11.67
C GLN A 38 10.17 -0.37 10.18
N VAL A 39 10.79 -1.20 9.34
CA VAL A 39 10.40 -1.34 7.92
C VAL A 39 8.97 -1.86 7.80
N ASN A 40 8.59 -2.87 8.60
CA ASN A 40 7.23 -3.40 8.59
C ASN A 40 6.19 -2.36 9.04
N GLN A 41 6.52 -1.55 10.06
CA GLN A 41 5.67 -0.43 10.46
C GLN A 41 5.48 0.56 9.31
N LYS A 42 6.55 0.91 8.59
CA LYS A 42 6.49 1.81 7.43
C LYS A 42 5.69 1.24 6.27
N VAL A 43 5.73 -0.07 6.05
CA VAL A 43 4.86 -0.76 5.08
C VAL A 43 3.40 -0.59 5.47
N SER A 44 3.05 -0.82 6.73
CA SER A 44 1.66 -0.65 7.22
C SER A 44 1.18 0.79 7.08
N GLU A 45 2.00 1.78 7.47
CA GLU A 45 1.71 3.20 7.27
C GLU A 45 1.49 3.55 5.80
N LEU A 46 2.31 2.99 4.89
CA LEU A 46 2.18 3.19 3.45
C LEU A 46 0.87 2.61 2.91
N VAL A 47 0.51 1.38 3.29
CA VAL A 47 -0.75 0.76 2.88
C VAL A 47 -1.94 1.63 3.33
N GLN A 48 -1.97 2.05 4.60
CA GLN A 48 -3.03 2.91 5.12
C GLN A 48 -3.13 4.24 4.35
N PHE A 49 -2.00 4.88 4.07
CA PHE A 49 -1.97 6.11 3.29
C PHE A 49 -2.50 5.93 1.88
N LEU A 50 -2.13 4.85 1.19
CA LEU A 50 -2.57 4.55 -0.17
C LEU A 50 -4.10 4.35 -0.21
N LEU A 51 -4.64 3.60 0.75
CA LEU A 51 -6.09 3.39 0.88
C LEU A 51 -6.85 4.70 1.12
N VAL A 52 -6.37 5.57 2.01
CA VAL A 52 -7.01 6.87 2.28
C VAL A 52 -6.96 7.79 1.06
N LYS A 53 -5.85 7.80 0.31
CA LYS A 53 -5.72 8.58 -0.93
C LYS A 53 -6.68 8.09 -2.01
N ASP A 54 -6.83 6.78 -2.18
CA ASP A 54 -7.79 6.22 -3.15
C ASP A 54 -9.24 6.53 -2.78
N GLN A 55 -9.60 6.42 -1.49
CA GLN A 55 -10.94 6.78 -1.01
C GLN A 55 -11.30 8.24 -1.31
N LYS A 56 -10.34 9.16 -1.14
CA LYS A 56 -10.51 10.58 -1.45
C LYS A 56 -10.37 10.92 -2.93
N LYS A 57 -10.09 9.93 -3.79
CA LYS A 57 -9.82 10.10 -5.22
C LYS A 57 -8.73 11.14 -5.50
N ILE A 58 -7.71 11.16 -4.65
CA ILE A 58 -6.55 12.05 -4.78
C ILE A 58 -5.41 11.27 -5.47
N PRO A 59 -4.77 11.83 -6.52
CA PRO A 59 -3.63 11.19 -7.17
C PRO A 59 -2.49 10.89 -6.17
N ILE A 60 -1.94 9.69 -6.23
CA ILE A 60 -0.85 9.26 -5.35
C ILE A 60 0.47 9.64 -6.02
N LYS A 61 1.22 10.58 -5.44
CA LYS A 61 2.53 11.00 -5.98
C LYS A 61 3.67 10.30 -5.24
N ARG A 62 4.72 9.90 -5.96
CA ARG A 62 5.95 9.38 -5.35
C ARG A 62 6.57 10.33 -4.32
N ALA A 63 6.58 11.61 -4.63
CA ALA A 63 7.09 12.65 -3.72
C ALA A 63 6.33 12.68 -2.39
N ASP A 64 5.00 12.49 -2.41
CA ASP A 64 4.18 12.46 -1.20
C ASP A 64 4.48 11.22 -0.36
N MET A 65 4.64 10.05 -0.99
CA MET A 65 5.00 8.81 -0.30
C MET A 65 6.37 8.95 0.39
N LEU A 66 7.34 9.53 -0.31
CA LEU A 66 8.68 9.78 0.20
C LEU A 66 8.69 10.79 1.36
N LYS A 67 7.95 11.89 1.23
CA LYS A 67 7.92 12.97 2.23
C LYS A 67 7.14 12.58 3.48
N ASN A 68 5.99 11.94 3.33
CA ASN A 68 5.07 11.76 4.46
C ASN A 68 5.41 10.52 5.29
N ILE A 69 5.85 9.45 4.64
CA ILE A 69 5.97 8.12 5.26
C ILE A 69 7.41 7.69 5.37
N ILE A 70 8.11 7.65 4.23
CA ILE A 70 9.41 7.00 4.13
C ILE A 70 10.52 7.87 4.74
N ARG A 71 10.49 9.19 4.55
CA ARG A 71 11.35 10.20 5.19
C ARG A 71 12.84 9.83 5.17
N GLU A 72 13.31 9.12 6.19
CA GLU A 72 14.69 8.66 6.39
C GLU A 72 15.00 7.31 5.73
N TYR A 73 14.00 6.47 5.44
CA TYR A 73 14.14 5.13 4.84
C TYR A 73 14.23 5.12 3.31
N LYS A 74 14.81 6.16 2.70
CA LYS A 74 14.84 6.32 1.23
C LYS A 74 15.59 5.20 0.51
N ASN A 75 16.62 4.67 1.15
CA ASN A 75 17.42 3.52 0.69
C ASN A 75 16.59 2.23 0.60
N VAL A 76 15.58 2.06 1.46
CA VAL A 76 14.71 0.88 1.51
C VAL A 76 13.34 1.15 0.84
N TYR A 77 13.18 2.31 0.18
CA TYR A 77 11.94 2.71 -0.49
C TYR A 77 11.38 1.62 -1.39
N SER A 78 12.22 1.05 -2.26
CA SER A 78 11.77 0.05 -3.23
C SER A 78 11.24 -1.21 -2.54
N GLU A 79 11.79 -1.58 -1.39
CA GLU A 79 11.35 -2.76 -0.66
C GLU A 79 10.05 -2.49 0.09
N ILE A 80 9.93 -1.32 0.72
CA ILE A 80 8.69 -0.89 1.40
C ILE A 80 7.53 -0.86 0.41
N VAL A 81 7.71 -0.26 -0.77
CA VAL A 81 6.66 -0.19 -1.79
C VAL A 81 6.30 -1.58 -2.32
N LYS A 82 7.28 -2.44 -2.59
CA LYS A 82 7.02 -3.82 -3.05
C LYS A 82 6.23 -4.62 -2.03
N ARG A 83 6.60 -4.53 -0.74
CA ARG A 83 5.86 -5.20 0.34
C ARG A 83 4.45 -4.62 0.50
N ALA A 84 4.29 -3.30 0.40
CA ALA A 84 2.98 -2.66 0.47
C ALA A 84 2.08 -3.05 -0.71
N ASP A 85 2.60 -3.09 -1.94
CA ASP A 85 1.85 -3.55 -3.12
C ASP A 85 1.44 -5.02 -2.97
N ARG A 86 2.32 -5.89 -2.47
CA ARG A 86 1.97 -7.27 -2.14
C ARG A 86 0.83 -7.34 -1.11
N THR A 87 0.91 -6.59 -0.02
CA THR A 87 -0.16 -6.56 1.00
C THR A 87 -1.48 -6.02 0.43
N LEU A 88 -1.43 -5.01 -0.44
CA LEU A 88 -2.60 -4.49 -1.14
C LEU A 88 -3.25 -5.58 -2.02
N GLN A 89 -2.45 -6.36 -2.73
CA GLN A 89 -2.95 -7.42 -3.60
C GLN A 89 -3.52 -8.59 -2.80
N GLU A 90 -2.79 -9.08 -1.80
CA GLU A 90 -3.14 -10.29 -1.03
C GLU A 90 -4.29 -10.05 -0.04
N VAL A 91 -4.35 -8.89 0.61
CA VAL A 91 -5.32 -8.60 1.69
C VAL A 91 -6.53 -7.82 1.16
N PHE A 92 -6.30 -6.84 0.29
CA PHE A 92 -7.35 -5.93 -0.18
C PHE A 92 -7.81 -6.22 -1.61
N GLY A 93 -7.10 -7.08 -2.36
CA GLY A 93 -7.36 -7.30 -3.77
C GLY A 93 -7.12 -6.08 -4.65
N LEU A 94 -6.27 -5.14 -4.20
CA LEU A 94 -5.93 -3.91 -4.90
C LEU A 94 -4.50 -3.98 -5.45
N GLN A 95 -4.26 -3.39 -6.60
CA GLN A 95 -2.93 -3.31 -7.22
C GLN A 95 -2.49 -1.85 -7.36
N LEU A 96 -1.26 -1.54 -6.96
CA LEU A 96 -0.66 -0.23 -7.18
C LEU A 96 -0.07 -0.14 -8.60
N VAL A 97 -0.61 0.75 -9.43
CA VAL A 97 -0.20 0.92 -10.82
C VAL A 97 0.27 2.35 -11.08
N GLU A 98 1.38 2.50 -11.78
CA GLU A 98 1.88 3.81 -12.23
C GLU A 98 1.11 4.25 -13.49
N MET A 99 0.40 5.38 -13.39
CA MET A 99 -0.38 5.95 -14.48
C MET A 99 0.47 6.90 -15.33
N ASP A 100 1.39 7.64 -14.72
CA ASP A 100 2.27 8.59 -15.41
C ASP A 100 3.70 8.46 -14.91
N THR A 101 4.57 7.91 -15.75
CA THR A 101 5.99 7.71 -15.48
C THR A 101 6.78 9.01 -15.39
N LYS A 102 6.33 10.09 -16.04
CA LYS A 102 7.04 11.39 -16.02
C LYS A 102 6.83 12.11 -14.70
N ARG A 103 5.63 11.99 -14.14
CA ARG A 103 5.25 12.66 -12.88
C ARG A 103 5.27 11.71 -11.68
N HIS A 104 5.57 10.43 -11.89
CA HIS A 104 5.51 9.37 -10.90
C HIS A 104 4.20 9.37 -10.11
N ILE A 105 3.09 9.30 -10.86
CA ILE A 105 1.73 9.26 -10.32
C ILE A 105 1.22 7.83 -10.37
N TYR A 106 0.68 7.39 -9.25
CA TYR A 106 0.15 6.05 -9.03
C TYR A 106 -1.35 6.11 -8.73
N ILE A 107 -2.02 5.00 -9.03
CA ILE A 107 -3.42 4.73 -8.72
C ILE A 107 -3.56 3.32 -8.15
N LEU A 108 -4.61 3.08 -7.37
CA LEU A 108 -4.99 1.74 -6.97
C LEU A 108 -6.07 1.21 -7.93
N ILE A 109 -5.85 0.01 -8.48
CA ILE A 109 -6.80 -0.68 -9.33
C ILE A 109 -7.35 -1.88 -8.56
N ASN A 110 -8.66 -2.07 -8.61
CA ASN A 110 -9.28 -3.25 -8.03
C ASN A 110 -9.05 -4.46 -8.96
N ASN A 111 -8.36 -5.48 -8.45
CA ASN A 111 -8.06 -6.73 -9.15
C ASN A 111 -8.97 -7.89 -8.70
N LEU A 112 -9.94 -7.64 -7.81
CA LEU A 112 -10.97 -8.62 -7.48
C LEU A 112 -11.85 -8.88 -8.71
N PRO A 113 -12.25 -10.14 -8.95
CA PRO A 113 -13.20 -10.45 -10.00
C PRO A 113 -14.42 -9.56 -9.79
N HIS A 114 -14.72 -8.76 -10.80
CA HIS A 114 -15.86 -7.87 -10.76
C HIS A 114 -17.08 -8.73 -10.48
N ALA A 115 -17.84 -8.42 -9.43
CA ALA A 115 -19.21 -8.89 -9.37
C ALA A 115 -19.91 -8.26 -10.59
N GLU A 116 -19.99 -9.00 -11.69
CA GLU A 116 -20.31 -8.52 -13.04
C GLU A 116 -21.64 -7.75 -13.10
N GLY A 117 -22.47 -7.83 -12.06
CA GLY A 117 -23.75 -7.12 -11.94
C GLY A 117 -23.71 -5.67 -11.43
N GLN A 118 -22.65 -5.18 -10.77
CA GLN A 118 -22.76 -3.86 -10.08
C GLN A 118 -22.25 -2.65 -10.89
N HIS A 119 -21.29 -2.83 -11.80
CA HIS A 119 -20.72 -1.72 -12.57
C HIS A 119 -21.25 -1.62 -14.00
N LEU A 120 -21.50 -2.76 -14.66
CA LEU A 120 -22.05 -2.78 -16.03
C LEU A 120 -23.51 -2.32 -16.06
N TYR A 121 -24.29 -2.64 -15.01
CA TYR A 121 -25.63 -2.08 -14.79
C TYR A 121 -25.61 -0.59 -14.43
N ARG A 122 -24.45 -0.07 -14.00
CA ARG A 122 -24.23 1.32 -13.58
C ARG A 122 -23.66 2.21 -14.68
N GLY A 123 -23.27 1.67 -15.84
CA GLY A 123 -22.82 2.46 -16.99
C GLY A 123 -23.98 2.79 -17.94
N LYS A 124 -24.54 1.77 -18.58
CA LYS A 124 -25.52 1.94 -19.68
C LYS A 124 -26.92 2.36 -19.23
N GLU A 125 -27.39 1.88 -18.07
CA GLU A 125 -28.69 2.30 -17.56
C GLU A 125 -28.60 3.62 -16.78
N LYS A 126 -27.49 3.90 -16.11
CA LYS A 126 -27.36 5.10 -15.26
C LYS A 126 -27.40 6.41 -16.05
N GLU A 127 -26.93 6.39 -17.30
CA GLU A 127 -26.97 7.55 -18.22
C GLU A 127 -28.41 7.91 -18.61
N LYS A 128 -29.29 6.92 -18.80
CA LYS A 128 -30.72 7.14 -19.10
C LYS A 128 -31.57 7.31 -17.85
N ASN A 129 -31.22 6.59 -16.78
CA ASN A 129 -31.93 6.62 -15.52
C ASN A 129 -31.66 7.94 -14.77
N GLY A 130 -30.55 8.62 -15.02
CA GLY A 130 -30.26 9.93 -14.42
C GLY A 130 -31.35 10.96 -14.70
N LEU A 131 -31.68 11.17 -15.98
CA LEU A 131 -32.75 12.09 -16.36
C LEU A 131 -34.14 11.59 -15.91
N LEU A 132 -34.38 10.29 -16.01
CA LEU A 132 -35.62 9.67 -15.52
C LEU A 132 -35.84 9.93 -14.02
N PHE A 133 -34.83 9.74 -13.16
CA PHE A 133 -34.94 10.01 -11.73
C PHE A 133 -35.17 11.49 -11.43
N VAL A 134 -34.57 12.39 -12.21
CA VAL A 134 -34.80 13.84 -12.07
C VAL A 134 -36.26 14.20 -12.42
N ILE A 135 -36.80 13.63 -13.50
CA ILE A 135 -38.21 13.81 -13.89
C ILE A 135 -39.15 13.21 -12.84
N LEU A 136 -38.90 11.98 -12.38
CA LEU A 136 -39.70 11.32 -11.35
C LEU A 136 -39.68 12.09 -10.03
N SER A 137 -38.52 12.62 -9.62
CA SER A 137 -38.40 13.46 -8.43
C SER A 137 -39.23 14.73 -8.55
N PHE A 138 -39.22 15.36 -9.72
CA PHE A 138 -40.03 16.55 -9.99
C PHE A 138 -41.54 16.26 -9.94
N ILE A 139 -41.98 15.14 -10.52
CA ILE A 139 -43.38 14.67 -10.45
C ILE A 139 -43.79 14.38 -9.01
N PHE A 140 -42.91 13.71 -8.26
CA PHE A 140 -43.13 13.39 -6.84
C PHE A 140 -43.27 14.66 -6.00
N MET A 141 -42.39 15.65 -6.18
CA MET A 141 -42.44 16.95 -5.49
C MET A 141 -43.74 17.74 -5.78
N LYS A 142 -44.43 17.44 -6.88
CA LYS A 142 -45.69 18.10 -7.28
C LYS A 142 -46.95 17.32 -6.89
N GLY A 143 -46.82 16.22 -6.15
CA GLY A 143 -47.97 15.42 -5.70
C GLY A 143 -48.39 14.36 -6.71
N ASN A 144 -47.42 13.72 -7.37
CA ASN A 144 -47.59 12.62 -8.32
C ASN A 144 -48.29 12.98 -9.65
N SER A 145 -48.61 14.25 -9.90
CA SER A 145 -49.21 14.72 -11.15
C SER A 145 -48.68 16.10 -11.52
N VAL A 146 -48.31 16.28 -12.79
CA VAL A 146 -47.75 17.53 -13.34
C VAL A 146 -48.33 17.76 -14.74
N LYS A 147 -48.63 19.01 -15.08
CA LYS A 147 -49.02 19.39 -16.45
C LYS A 147 -47.82 19.29 -17.39
N ASP A 148 -48.02 18.79 -18.60
CA ASP A 148 -46.97 18.67 -19.62
C ASP A 148 -46.20 19.98 -19.83
N SER A 149 -46.88 21.12 -19.83
CA SER A 149 -46.23 22.44 -19.96
C SER A 149 -45.19 22.71 -18.87
N ALA A 150 -45.50 22.37 -17.62
CA ALA A 150 -44.60 22.56 -16.48
C ALA A 150 -43.43 21.56 -16.51
N LEU A 151 -43.65 20.34 -17.03
CA LEU A 151 -42.59 19.37 -17.26
C LEU A 151 -41.64 19.83 -18.38
N TRP A 152 -42.17 20.37 -19.47
CA TRP A 152 -41.36 20.90 -20.58
C TRP A 152 -40.54 22.14 -20.17
N GLU A 153 -41.10 23.04 -19.36
CA GLU A 153 -40.36 24.16 -18.79
C GLU A 153 -39.19 23.68 -17.91
N PHE A 154 -39.41 22.64 -17.10
CA PHE A 154 -38.38 22.04 -16.26
C PHE A 154 -37.29 21.35 -17.10
N LEU A 155 -37.66 20.60 -18.14
CA LEU A 155 -36.70 19.98 -19.06
C LEU A 155 -35.88 21.02 -19.82
N ARG A 156 -36.50 22.13 -20.21
CA ARG A 156 -35.80 23.28 -20.82
C ARG A 156 -34.79 23.90 -19.87
N LEU A 157 -35.10 23.97 -18.57
CA LEU A 157 -34.17 24.43 -17.53
C LEU A 157 -32.94 23.50 -17.39
N LEU A 158 -33.14 22.20 -17.63
CA LEU A 158 -32.08 21.19 -17.71
C LEU A 158 -31.35 21.16 -19.07
N ARG A 159 -31.66 22.08 -19.99
CA ARG A 159 -31.13 22.18 -21.36
C ARG A 159 -31.42 20.94 -22.22
N VAL A 160 -32.48 20.20 -21.90
CA VAL A 160 -33.00 19.10 -22.70
C VAL A 160 -34.06 19.67 -23.64
N TYR A 161 -33.82 19.53 -24.95
CA TYR A 161 -34.76 19.98 -25.98
C TYR A 161 -35.46 18.76 -26.60
N PRO A 162 -36.74 18.89 -26.99
CA PRO A 162 -37.37 17.89 -27.84
C PRO A 162 -36.55 17.79 -29.15
N GLY A 163 -36.20 16.56 -29.53
CA GLY A 163 -35.58 16.25 -30.81
C GLY A 163 -36.59 16.13 -31.92
#